data_AF-A0A2V7VCV6-F1
#
_entry.id   AF-A0A2V7VCV6-F1
#
_cell.length_a   1.000
_cell.length_b   1.000
_cell.length_c   1.000
_cell.angle_alpha   90.00
_cell.angle_beta   90.00
_cell.angle_gamma   90.00
#
_symmetry.space_group_name_H-M   'P 1'
#
loop_
_entity.id
_entity.type
_entity.pdbx_description
1 polymer ?
#
loop_
_entity_poly.entity_id
_entity_poly.type
_entity_poly.pdbx_seq_one_letter_code
_entity_poly.pdbx_strand_id
1 'polypeptide(L)'
;MKVRYPAWAQSGLNVTVNGRPEPVSAAPGSYFTLERQWKKGDVVQVRLPMSLRQEAMPDDPKTIALLYGPLVLAGDLGREGLSESVRYGPSVPPMRRVPPVEVPALVVADAAKVLAGVKPVPGSSRSFRTEGIGRPRDVTLVPFYSASDQRYTVYWNVYAPAEWEAHQAALDAA
;
A
#
# COMPACT_ATOMS: atom_id res chain seq x y z
N MET A 1 29.77 -10.22 5.78
CA MET A 1 28.53 -10.19 4.95
C MET A 1 27.77 -8.91 5.27
N LYS A 2 27.04 -8.30 4.31
CA LYS A 2 26.20 -7.12 4.57
C LYS A 2 24.73 -7.43 4.27
N VAL A 3 23.85 -7.19 5.24
CA VAL A 3 22.40 -7.38 5.11
C VAL A 3 21.75 -6.00 4.97
N ARG A 4 20.95 -5.78 3.91
CA ARG A 4 20.21 -4.52 3.75
C ARG A 4 19.24 -4.35 4.92
N TYR A 5 19.27 -3.18 5.56
CA TYR A 5 18.24 -2.73 6.48
C TYR A 5 17.34 -1.74 5.72
N PRO A 6 16.20 -2.17 5.16
CA PRO A 6 15.38 -1.28 4.34
C PRO A 6 14.82 -0.11 5.14
N ALA A 7 14.66 1.05 4.50
CA ALA A 7 14.12 2.24 5.15
C ALA A 7 12.68 2.06 5.66
N TRP A 8 11.88 1.19 5.02
CA TRP A 8 10.51 0.92 5.45
C TRP A 8 10.42 0.06 6.71
N ALA A 9 11.47 -0.66 7.10
CA ALA A 9 11.46 -1.64 8.19
C ALA A 9 11.64 -0.95 9.56
N GLN A 10 10.81 0.05 9.86
CA GLN A 10 10.92 0.88 11.07
C GLN A 10 10.73 0.08 12.38
N SER A 11 10.04 -1.06 12.32
CA SER A 11 9.83 -1.95 13.47
C SER A 11 11.02 -2.86 13.79
N GLY A 12 12.12 -2.80 13.03
CA GLY A 12 13.35 -3.51 13.34
C GLY A 12 13.91 -4.38 12.21
N LEU A 13 15.14 -4.84 12.41
CA LEU A 13 15.79 -5.89 11.65
C LEU A 13 16.24 -6.96 12.65
N ASN A 14 15.68 -8.16 12.56
CA ASN A 14 16.07 -9.28 13.43
C ASN A 14 16.95 -10.24 12.65
N VAL A 15 18.18 -10.45 13.12
CA VAL A 15 19.14 -11.37 12.50
C VAL A 15 19.52 -12.44 13.51
N THR A 16 19.52 -13.70 13.07
CA THR A 16 20.05 -14.81 13.86
C THR A 16 21.04 -15.61 13.04
N VAL A 17 22.10 -16.13 13.67
CA VAL A 17 23.03 -17.09 13.07
C VAL A 17 22.96 -18.39 13.83
N ASN A 18 22.64 -19.48 13.14
CA ASN A 18 22.49 -20.81 13.74
C ASN A 18 21.53 -20.80 14.95
N GLY A 19 20.43 -20.04 14.84
CA GLY A 19 19.40 -19.88 15.87
C GLY A 19 19.74 -18.90 17.00
N ARG A 20 20.95 -18.32 17.02
CA ARG A 20 21.36 -17.33 18.05
C ARG A 20 21.14 -15.90 17.55
N PRO A 21 20.44 -15.03 18.31
CA PRO A 21 20.28 -13.63 17.94
C PRO A 21 21.62 -12.89 17.82
N GLU A 22 21.74 -12.05 16.79
CA GLU A 22 22.86 -11.12 16.62
C GLU A 22 22.39 -9.71 16.99
N PRO A 23 23.16 -8.95 17.80
CA PRO A 23 22.82 -7.58 18.14
C PRO A 23 22.96 -6.68 16.90
N VAL A 24 21.86 -6.07 16.48
CA VAL A 24 21.83 -5.19 15.32
C VAL A 24 22.04 -3.74 15.76
N SER A 25 23.17 -3.14 15.36
CA SER A 25 23.52 -1.73 15.61
C SER A 25 23.34 -0.81 14.39
N ALA A 26 22.62 -1.28 13.36
CA ALA A 26 22.35 -0.53 12.13
C ALA A 26 21.01 0.24 12.20
N ALA A 27 20.86 1.28 11.38
CA ALA A 27 19.62 2.06 11.26
C ALA A 27 18.83 1.69 9.99
N PRO A 28 17.50 1.89 9.95
CA PRO A 28 16.71 1.77 8.72
C PRO A 28 17.31 2.60 7.58
N GLY A 29 17.31 2.05 6.37
CA GLY A 29 17.89 2.70 5.19
C GLY A 29 19.40 2.47 5.00
N SER A 30 20.02 1.63 5.85
CA SER A 30 21.46 1.33 5.81
C SER A 30 21.74 -0.17 5.54
N TYR A 31 22.90 -0.66 5.98
CA TYR A 31 23.27 -2.08 5.97
C TYR A 31 23.75 -2.48 7.36
N PHE A 32 23.31 -3.65 7.82
CA PHE A 32 23.92 -4.32 8.96
C PHE A 32 25.08 -5.20 8.49
N THR A 33 26.28 -4.92 9.00
CA THR A 33 27.47 -5.72 8.70
C THR A 33 27.58 -6.85 9.70
N LEU A 34 27.50 -8.09 9.22
CA LEU A 34 27.73 -9.30 10.00
C LEU A 34 29.12 -9.85 9.69
N GLU A 35 30.04 -9.61 10.62
CA GLU A 35 31.44 -10.02 10.55
C GLU A 35 31.66 -11.33 11.29
N ARG A 36 32.06 -12.37 10.55
CA ARG A 36 32.29 -13.71 11.07
C ARG A 36 33.22 -14.47 10.13
N GLN A 37 33.93 -15.45 10.68
CA GLN A 37 34.47 -16.55 9.89
C GLN A 37 33.34 -17.53 9.57
N TRP A 38 33.02 -17.68 8.29
CA TRP A 38 31.94 -18.53 7.82
C TRP A 38 32.44 -19.93 7.56
N LYS A 39 31.63 -20.93 7.90
CA LYS A 39 31.86 -22.32 7.54
C LYS A 39 30.65 -22.93 6.84
N LYS A 40 30.89 -23.98 6.08
CA LYS A 40 29.83 -24.75 5.42
C LYS A 40 28.80 -25.18 6.47
N GLY A 41 27.53 -24.87 6.19
CA GLY A 41 26.40 -25.20 7.06
C GLY A 41 25.95 -24.07 8.01
N ASP A 42 26.64 -22.94 8.08
CA ASP A 42 26.12 -21.78 8.80
C ASP A 42 24.82 -21.26 8.14
N VAL A 43 23.80 -21.00 8.95
CA VAL A 43 22.50 -20.48 8.52
C VAL A 43 22.27 -19.11 9.12
N VAL A 44 22.00 -18.14 8.24
CA VAL A 44 21.60 -16.79 8.63
C VAL A 44 20.12 -16.63 8.35
N GLN A 45 19.34 -16.28 9.37
CA GLN A 45 17.93 -15.94 9.21
C GLN A 45 17.76 -14.45 9.44
N VAL A 46 17.00 -13.80 8.55
CA VAL A 46 16.68 -12.39 8.58
C VAL A 46 15.17 -12.24 8.62
N ARG A 47 14.66 -11.50 9.61
CA ARG A 47 13.23 -11.13 9.68
C ARG A 47 13.11 -9.62 9.64
N LEU A 48 12.25 -9.16 8.72
CA LEU A 48 11.92 -7.76 8.49
C LEU A 48 10.42 -7.58 8.74
N PRO A 49 10.01 -7.14 9.94
CA PRO A 49 8.59 -6.92 10.24
C PRO A 49 8.02 -5.84 9.31
N MET A 50 6.92 -6.17 8.64
CA MET A 50 6.19 -5.25 7.76
C MET A 50 5.07 -4.56 8.53
N SER A 51 4.90 -3.26 8.30
CA SER A 51 3.83 -2.45 8.87
C SER A 51 3.09 -1.68 7.79
N LEU A 52 1.84 -1.30 8.08
CA LEU A 52 1.11 -0.33 7.28
C LEU A 52 1.77 1.04 7.41
N ARG A 53 1.86 1.75 6.30
CA ARG A 53 2.41 3.11 6.22
C ARG A 53 1.69 3.88 5.12
N GLN A 54 1.80 5.20 5.17
CA GLN A 54 1.34 6.09 4.12
C GLN A 54 2.49 6.98 3.67
N GLU A 55 2.48 7.38 2.41
CA GLU A 55 3.38 8.39 1.86
C GLU A 55 2.55 9.45 1.15
N ALA A 56 2.78 10.71 1.52
CA ALA A 56 2.21 11.86 0.81
C ALA A 56 2.94 12.08 -0.51
N MET A 57 2.23 12.61 -1.51
CA MET A 57 2.86 13.03 -2.76
C MET A 57 3.73 14.28 -2.50
N PRO A 58 4.87 14.42 -3.21
CA PRO A 58 5.79 15.54 -2.98
C PRO A 58 5.19 16.93 -3.23
N ASP A 59 4.19 17.01 -4.11
CA ASP A 59 3.52 18.23 -4.57
C ASP A 59 2.19 18.49 -3.85
N ASP A 60 1.50 17.45 -3.38
CA ASP A 60 0.24 17.57 -2.66
C ASP A 60 0.19 16.66 -1.41
N PRO A 61 0.26 17.22 -0.19
CA PRO A 61 0.17 16.43 1.04
C PRO A 61 -1.22 15.82 1.28
N LYS A 62 -2.26 16.23 0.55
CA LYS A 62 -3.60 15.64 0.60
C LYS A 62 -3.77 14.47 -0.37
N THR A 63 -2.79 14.22 -1.22
CA THR A 63 -2.76 13.04 -2.08
C THR A 63 -1.76 12.04 -1.49
N ILE A 64 -2.22 10.83 -1.13
CA ILE A 64 -1.37 9.83 -0.46
C ILE A 64 -1.38 8.49 -1.18
N ALA A 65 -0.32 7.70 -0.99
CA ALA A 65 -0.27 6.28 -1.27
C ALA A 65 -0.29 5.48 0.05
N LEU A 66 -0.94 4.32 0.05
CA LEU A 66 -0.95 3.37 1.16
C LEU A 66 -0.02 2.19 0.86
N LEU A 67 0.79 1.78 1.82
CA LEU A 67 1.83 0.76 1.62
C LEU A 67 1.87 -0.22 2.81
N TYR A 68 2.32 -1.45 2.55
CA TYR A 68 2.62 -2.46 3.57
C TYR A 68 4.06 -2.94 3.40
N GLY A 69 4.96 -2.54 4.31
CA GLY A 69 6.39 -2.72 4.11
C GLY A 69 6.86 -2.11 2.77
N PRO A 70 7.51 -2.86 1.87
CA PRO A 70 7.90 -2.35 0.55
C PRO A 70 6.76 -2.31 -0.47
N LEU A 71 5.59 -2.87 -0.17
CA LEU A 71 4.53 -3.08 -1.15
C LEU A 71 3.61 -1.86 -1.22
N VAL A 72 3.50 -1.25 -2.39
CA VAL A 72 2.42 -0.30 -2.70
C VAL A 72 1.11 -1.06 -2.72
N LEU A 73 0.08 -0.53 -2.07
CA LEU A 73 -1.28 -1.06 -2.10
C LEU A 73 -2.12 -0.28 -3.10
N ALA A 74 -2.92 -1.01 -3.86
CA ALA A 74 -3.90 -0.46 -4.80
C ALA A 74 -5.31 -0.78 -4.31
N GLY A 75 -6.23 0.17 -4.47
CA GLY A 75 -7.65 -0.03 -4.21
C GLY A 75 -8.29 -0.84 -5.32
N ASP A 76 -8.96 -1.93 -4.97
CA ASP A 76 -9.76 -2.72 -5.91
C ASP A 76 -11.09 -2.00 -6.18
N LEU A 77 -11.20 -1.43 -7.38
CA LEU A 77 -12.40 -0.71 -7.83
C LEU A 77 -13.37 -1.61 -8.61
N GLY A 78 -13.05 -2.90 -8.75
CA GLY A 78 -13.87 -3.88 -9.45
C GLY A 78 -13.55 -4.00 -10.95
N ARG A 79 -14.33 -4.86 -11.62
CA ARG A 79 -14.11 -5.26 -13.02
C ARG A 79 -15.22 -4.80 -13.97
N GLU A 80 -16.06 -3.88 -13.50
CA GLU A 80 -17.21 -3.42 -14.28
C GLU A 80 -16.77 -2.78 -15.59
N GLY A 81 -17.42 -3.19 -16.68
CA GLY A 81 -17.08 -2.78 -18.05
C GLY A 81 -15.79 -3.36 -18.61
N LEU A 82 -15.03 -4.19 -17.87
CA LEU A 82 -13.79 -4.82 -18.33
C LEU A 82 -14.03 -6.23 -18.90
N SER A 83 -14.53 -6.33 -20.13
CA SER A 83 -14.56 -7.61 -20.86
C SER A 83 -13.15 -8.07 -21.22
N GLU A 84 -12.98 -9.37 -21.50
CA GLU A 84 -11.71 -9.92 -21.99
C GLU A 84 -11.23 -9.22 -23.28
N SER A 85 -12.15 -8.93 -24.20
CA SER A 85 -11.86 -8.18 -25.44
C SER A 85 -11.42 -6.73 -25.18
N VAL A 86 -11.88 -6.10 -24.10
CA VAL A 86 -11.44 -4.76 -23.70
C VAL A 86 -10.08 -4.82 -23.01
N ARG A 87 -9.75 -5.90 -22.31
CA ARG A 87 -8.45 -6.07 -21.61
C ARG A 87 -7.32 -6.57 -22.53
N TYR A 88 -7.62 -7.54 -23.40
CA TYR A 88 -6.65 -8.32 -24.17
C TYR A 88 -6.97 -8.42 -25.67
N GLY A 89 -7.93 -7.64 -26.17
CA GLY A 89 -8.31 -7.67 -27.58
C GLY A 89 -7.14 -7.38 -28.52
N PRO A 90 -7.28 -7.65 -29.82
CA PRO A 90 -6.21 -7.53 -30.83
C PRO A 90 -5.74 -6.08 -31.08
N SER A 91 -6.25 -5.10 -30.33
CA SER A 91 -5.99 -3.67 -30.49
C SER A 91 -6.08 -2.97 -29.13
N VAL A 92 -5.57 -1.73 -29.05
CA VAL A 92 -5.65 -0.90 -27.82
C VAL A 92 -7.10 -0.88 -27.29
N PRO A 93 -7.32 -1.03 -25.96
CA PRO A 93 -8.65 -0.98 -25.37
C PRO A 93 -9.42 0.23 -25.90
N PRO A 94 -10.67 0.07 -26.37
CA PRO A 94 -11.47 1.19 -26.86
C PRO A 94 -11.84 2.11 -25.68
N MET A 95 -10.91 2.99 -25.26
CA MET A 95 -11.01 3.81 -24.04
C MET A 95 -12.29 4.66 -23.98
N ARG A 96 -12.84 5.06 -25.14
CA ARG A 96 -14.09 5.84 -25.24
C ARG A 96 -15.37 5.07 -24.93
N ARG A 97 -15.31 3.75 -24.70
CA ARG A 97 -16.50 2.90 -24.49
C ARG A 97 -16.59 2.27 -23.10
N VAL A 98 -15.64 2.57 -22.21
CA VAL A 98 -15.65 2.00 -20.87
C VAL A 98 -16.19 3.04 -19.89
N PRO A 99 -17.26 2.76 -19.13
CA PRO A 99 -17.81 3.71 -18.16
C PRO A 99 -16.72 4.22 -17.20
N PRO A 100 -16.76 5.48 -16.77
CA PRO A 100 -15.87 5.93 -15.70
C PRO A 100 -16.15 5.11 -14.43
N VAL A 101 -15.11 4.88 -13.63
CA VAL A 101 -15.28 4.29 -12.30
C VAL A 101 -15.13 5.41 -11.28
N GLU A 102 -16.04 5.47 -10.33
CA GLU A 102 -15.92 6.38 -9.20
C GLU A 102 -14.78 5.90 -8.30
N VAL A 103 -13.80 6.77 -8.08
CA VAL A 103 -12.67 6.51 -7.20
C VAL A 103 -13.03 7.02 -5.81
N PRO A 104 -13.09 6.16 -4.78
CA PRO A 104 -13.41 6.62 -3.44
C PRO A 104 -12.36 7.59 -2.90
N ALA A 105 -12.82 8.64 -2.22
CA ALA A 105 -11.98 9.51 -1.42
C ALA A 105 -11.84 8.97 0.01
N LEU A 106 -10.77 9.38 0.71
CA LEU A 106 -10.58 9.08 2.12
C LEU A 106 -10.95 10.30 2.96
N VAL A 107 -11.91 10.16 3.86
CA VAL A 107 -12.40 11.26 4.70
C VAL A 107 -12.03 11.00 6.14
N VAL A 108 -11.12 11.83 6.67
CA VAL A 108 -10.62 11.77 8.05
C VAL A 108 -10.37 13.18 8.57
N ALA A 109 -10.57 13.39 9.88
CA ALA A 109 -10.30 14.69 10.50
C ALA A 109 -8.81 15.10 10.44
N ASP A 110 -7.91 14.13 10.35
CA ASP A 110 -6.47 14.32 10.29
C ASP A 110 -5.87 13.27 9.33
N ALA A 111 -5.18 13.74 8.29
CA ALA A 111 -4.59 12.88 7.28
C ALA A 111 -3.55 11.90 7.86
N ALA A 112 -2.91 12.23 9.00
CA ALA A 112 -2.00 11.31 9.68
C ALA A 112 -2.73 10.09 10.28
N LYS A 113 -4.06 10.14 10.42
CA LYS A 113 -4.87 9.09 11.02
C LYS A 113 -5.53 8.14 10.01
N VAL A 114 -5.26 8.29 8.71
CA VAL A 114 -5.82 7.38 7.68
C VAL A 114 -5.57 5.91 8.02
N LEU A 115 -4.36 5.57 8.45
CA LEU A 115 -4.00 4.18 8.78
C LEU A 115 -4.84 3.57 9.91
N ALA A 116 -5.43 4.37 10.80
CA ALA A 116 -6.29 3.87 11.87
C ALA A 116 -7.58 3.23 11.31
N GLY A 117 -8.06 3.73 10.16
CA GLY A 117 -9.20 3.23 9.41
C GLY A 117 -8.85 2.16 8.38
N VAL A 118 -7.63 1.60 8.38
CA VAL A 118 -7.22 0.52 7.46
C VAL A 118 -6.99 -0.76 8.25
N LYS A 119 -7.80 -1.79 7.99
CA LYS A 119 -7.77 -3.07 8.73
C LYS A 119 -7.33 -4.23 7.85
N PRO A 120 -6.64 -5.25 8.41
CA PRO A 120 -6.33 -6.47 7.68
C PRO A 120 -7.61 -7.23 7.34
N VAL A 121 -7.65 -7.82 6.14
CA VAL A 121 -8.74 -8.72 5.75
C VAL A 121 -8.46 -10.13 6.32
N PRO A 122 -9.38 -10.73 7.09
CA PRO A 122 -9.20 -12.08 7.62
C PRO A 122 -8.85 -13.10 6.53
N GLY A 123 -7.88 -13.97 6.80
CA GLY A 123 -7.43 -15.00 5.85
C GLY A 123 -6.46 -14.51 4.76
N SER A 124 -6.16 -13.20 4.69
CA SER A 124 -5.10 -12.67 3.82
C SER A 124 -3.92 -12.14 4.62
N SER A 125 -2.71 -12.38 4.14
CA SER A 125 -1.47 -11.85 4.74
C SER A 125 -1.09 -10.47 4.20
N ARG A 126 -1.75 -9.99 3.12
CA ARG A 126 -1.34 -8.78 2.38
C ARG A 126 -2.50 -7.93 1.88
N SER A 127 -3.74 -8.30 2.21
CA SER A 127 -4.94 -7.53 1.84
C SER A 127 -5.48 -6.80 3.04
N PHE A 128 -5.91 -5.57 2.78
CA PHE A 128 -6.49 -4.68 3.79
C PHE A 128 -7.80 -4.13 3.28
N ARG A 129 -8.55 -3.47 4.15
CA ARG A 129 -9.81 -2.82 3.81
C ARG A 129 -9.91 -1.51 4.58
N THR A 130 -10.36 -0.45 3.91
CA THR A 130 -10.74 0.78 4.61
C THR A 130 -12.03 0.53 5.39
N GLU A 131 -12.19 1.16 6.55
CA GLU A 131 -13.40 1.02 7.37
C GLU A 131 -13.85 2.39 7.87
N GLY A 132 -15.01 2.84 7.41
CA GLY A 132 -15.66 4.09 7.81
C GLY A 132 -15.07 5.37 7.20
N ILE A 133 -13.91 5.27 6.52
CA ILE A 133 -13.19 6.42 5.97
C ILE A 133 -13.39 6.57 4.46
N GLY A 134 -13.80 5.52 3.74
CA GLY A 134 -14.04 5.61 2.31
C GLY A 134 -15.36 6.31 1.97
N ARG A 135 -15.37 7.17 0.96
CA ARG A 135 -16.58 7.76 0.38
C ARG A 135 -16.56 7.64 -1.14
N PRO A 136 -17.66 7.20 -1.78
CA PRO A 136 -18.96 6.85 -1.18
C PRO A 136 -18.95 5.49 -0.48
N ARG A 137 -17.88 4.70 -0.64
CA ARG A 137 -17.76 3.35 -0.09
C ARG A 137 -16.34 3.05 0.37
N ASP A 138 -16.25 2.10 1.29
CA ASP A 138 -14.98 1.49 1.65
C ASP A 138 -14.47 0.51 0.60
N VAL A 139 -13.14 0.41 0.50
CA VAL A 139 -12.43 -0.27 -0.57
C VAL A 139 -11.45 -1.30 -0.02
N THR A 140 -11.31 -2.40 -0.75
CA THR A 140 -10.29 -3.42 -0.47
C THR A 140 -8.97 -2.98 -1.08
N LEU A 141 -7.91 -3.06 -0.31
CA LEU A 141 -6.55 -2.74 -0.72
C LEU A 141 -5.78 -4.04 -0.93
N VAL A 142 -5.16 -4.19 -2.11
CA VAL A 142 -4.33 -5.34 -2.48
C VAL A 142 -2.95 -4.87 -2.92
N PRO A 143 -1.89 -5.71 -2.84
CA PRO A 143 -0.60 -5.34 -3.40
C PRO A 143 -0.73 -4.99 -4.88
N PHE A 144 -0.17 -3.85 -5.29
CA PHE A 144 -0.34 -3.32 -6.64
C PHE A 144 0.07 -4.31 -7.73
N TYR A 145 1.14 -5.09 -7.52
CA TYR A 145 1.58 -6.13 -8.47
C TYR A 145 0.53 -7.23 -8.74
N SER A 146 -0.47 -7.38 -7.86
CA SER A 146 -1.55 -8.36 -8.01
C SER A 146 -2.83 -7.75 -8.59
N ALA A 147 -2.84 -6.45 -8.88
CA ALA A 147 -3.99 -5.73 -9.41
C ALA A 147 -4.03 -5.71 -10.95
N SER A 148 -3.96 -6.89 -11.59
CA SER A 148 -3.86 -7.02 -13.05
C SER A 148 -5.21 -6.92 -13.78
N ASP A 149 -6.30 -7.35 -13.15
CA ASP A 149 -7.55 -7.67 -13.82
C ASP A 149 -8.72 -6.78 -13.44
N GLN A 150 -8.49 -5.85 -12.53
CA GLN A 150 -9.47 -4.91 -12.02
C GLN A 150 -9.04 -3.49 -12.33
N ARG A 151 -10.01 -2.58 -12.32
CA ARG A 151 -9.72 -1.16 -12.18
C ARG A 151 -9.12 -0.94 -10.80
N TYR A 152 -8.16 -0.04 -10.72
CA TYR A 152 -7.52 0.27 -9.46
C TYR A 152 -7.16 1.75 -9.36
N THR A 153 -6.98 2.21 -8.12
CA THR A 153 -6.26 3.45 -7.82
C THR A 153 -5.08 3.13 -6.90
N VAL A 154 -4.00 3.89 -7.05
CA VAL A 154 -2.84 3.85 -6.14
C VAL A 154 -2.84 5.07 -5.21
N TYR A 155 -3.32 6.20 -5.72
CA TYR A 155 -3.31 7.47 -5.02
C TYR A 155 -4.72 7.83 -4.54
N TRP A 156 -4.76 8.41 -3.35
CA TRP A 156 -5.99 8.71 -2.63
C TRP A 156 -6.02 10.18 -2.24
N ASN A 157 -7.08 10.87 -2.63
CA ASN A 157 -7.36 12.19 -2.10
C ASN A 157 -7.89 12.04 -0.66
N VAL A 158 -7.32 12.83 0.25
CA VAL A 158 -7.70 12.88 1.65
C VAL A 158 -8.39 14.21 1.93
N TYR A 159 -9.60 14.14 2.45
CA TYR A 159 -10.40 15.31 2.81
C TYR A 159 -10.70 15.33 4.30
N ALA A 160 -10.65 16.52 4.90
CA ALA A 160 -11.36 16.73 6.16
C ALA A 160 -12.88 16.65 5.93
N PRO A 161 -13.70 16.28 6.94
CA PRO A 161 -15.15 16.15 6.77
C PRO A 161 -15.83 17.36 6.12
N ALA A 162 -15.52 18.57 6.56
CA ALA A 162 -16.09 19.80 5.98
C ALA A 162 -15.62 20.04 4.53
N GLU A 163 -14.39 19.66 4.20
CA GLU A 163 -13.87 19.78 2.83
C GLU A 163 -14.56 18.79 1.89
N TRP A 164 -14.88 17.60 2.40
CA TRP A 164 -15.64 16.60 1.66
C TRP A 164 -17.06 17.06 1.36
N GLU A 165 -17.77 17.65 2.33
CA GLU A 165 -19.11 18.20 2.11
C GLU A 165 -19.10 19.28 1.01
N ALA A 166 -18.14 20.21 1.06
CA ALA A 166 -17.98 21.23 0.03
C ALA A 166 -17.64 20.64 -1.35
N HIS A 167 -16.79 19.61 -1.38
CA HIS A 167 -16.44 18.91 -2.61
C HIS A 167 -17.64 18.18 -3.23
N GLN A 168 -18.44 17.50 -2.41
CA GLN A 168 -19.67 16.84 -2.86
C GLN A 168 -20.68 17.84 -3.44
N ALA A 169 -20.92 18.96 -2.75
CA ALA A 169 -21.83 19.99 -3.24
C ALA A 169 -21.39 20.57 -4.60
N ALA A 170 -20.08 20.69 -4.83
CA ALA A 170 -19.54 21.14 -6.11
C ALA A 170 -19.71 20.09 -7.23
N LEU A 171 -19.59 18.80 -6.91
CA LEU A 171 -19.84 17.72 -7.86
C LEU A 171 -21.33 17.61 -8.24
N ASP A 172 -22.23 17.76 -7.27
CA ASP A 172 -23.68 17.68 -7.50
C ASP A 172 -24.22 18.88 -8.30
N ALA A 173 -23.50 20.00 -8.30
CA ALA A 173 -23.86 21.20 -9.04
C ALA A 173 -23.32 21.26 -10.49
N ALA A 174 -22.46 20.29 -10.89
CA ALA A 174 -21.81 20.22 -12.20
C ALA A 174 -22.57 19.31 -13.17
#